data_AF-A0A2I2MAB6-F1
#
_entry.id   AF-A0A2I2MAB6-F1
#
_cell.length_a   1.000
_cell.length_b   1.000
_cell.length_c   1.000
_cell.angle_alpha   90.00
_cell.angle_beta   90.00
_cell.angle_gamma   90.00
#
_symmetry.space_group_name_H-M   'P 1'
#
loop_
_entity.id
_entity.type
_entity.pdbx_description
1 polymer ?
#
loop_
_entity_poly.entity_id
_entity_poly.type
_entity_poly.pdbx_seq_one_letter_code
_entity_poly.pdbx_strand_id
1 'polypeptide(L)'
;MSNNIDYKAIKKAERKIGRTASKMIESRITQQLRSYGLIDTHELEESVKTRPVMGELRLFRISTKMERHGYILQQGISSKRTGHTRHNEKSKLFYTVKEHRMMMQGKSFITEGIEDSGAFQYLFDEIGKLRMKEIPVIFNGANIDLN
;
A
#
# COMPACT_ATOMS: atom_id res chain seq x y z
N MET A 1 -0.04 37.25 22.73
CA MET A 1 -0.12 36.01 23.53
C MET A 1 0.41 34.88 22.66
N SER A 2 1.40 34.11 23.13
CA SER A 2 1.92 32.98 22.35
C SER A 2 0.85 31.90 22.30
N ASN A 3 0.19 31.72 21.15
CA ASN A 3 -0.62 30.54 20.89
C ASN A 3 0.30 29.33 21.03
N ASN A 4 0.20 28.64 22.16
CA ASN A 4 1.02 27.48 22.45
C ASN A 4 0.45 26.33 21.61
N ILE A 5 1.00 26.16 20.41
CA ILE A 5 0.55 25.15 19.44
C ILE A 5 0.69 23.77 20.10
N ASP A 6 -0.43 23.06 20.27
CA ASP A 6 -0.42 21.70 20.83
C ASP A 6 0.04 20.69 19.78
N TYR A 7 1.36 20.55 19.66
CA TYR A 7 2.01 19.59 18.78
C TYR A 7 1.59 18.13 19.04
N LYS A 8 1.13 17.78 20.25
CA LYS A 8 0.65 16.42 20.54
C LYS A 8 -0.73 16.18 19.92
N ALA A 9 -1.62 17.16 19.99
CA ALA A 9 -2.94 17.09 19.37
C ALA A 9 -2.83 17.02 17.83
N ILE A 10 -1.97 17.83 17.24
CA ILE A 10 -1.66 17.82 15.80
C ILE A 10 -1.17 16.43 15.38
N LYS A 11 -0.16 15.90 16.05
CA LYS A 11 0.39 14.57 15.76
C LYS A 11 -0.67 13.47 15.85
N LYS A 12 -1.64 13.58 16.77
CA LYS A 12 -2.75 12.64 16.91
C LYS A 12 -3.76 12.77 15.76
N ALA A 13 -4.06 14.00 15.34
CA ALA A 13 -4.97 14.27 14.23
C ALA A 13 -4.36 13.82 12.89
N GLU A 14 -3.09 14.13 12.63
CA GLU A 14 -2.40 13.65 11.44
C GLU A 14 -2.36 12.10 11.39
N ARG A 15 -2.17 11.41 12.53
CA ARG A 15 -2.26 9.94 12.58
C ARG A 15 -3.64 9.42 12.17
N LYS A 16 -4.72 10.12 12.53
CA LYS A 16 -6.08 9.74 12.15
C LYS A 16 -6.28 9.88 10.64
N ILE A 17 -5.75 10.95 10.05
CA ILE A 17 -5.74 11.16 8.60
C ILE A 17 -4.93 10.05 7.90
N GLY A 18 -3.73 9.73 8.40
CA GLY A 18 -2.92 8.65 7.85
C GLY A 18 -3.61 7.28 7.89
N ARG A 19 -4.33 6.97 8.99
CA ARG A 19 -5.11 5.72 9.11
C ARG A 19 -6.26 5.63 8.12
N THR A 20 -6.94 6.74 7.87
CA THR A 20 -8.06 6.78 6.91
C THR A 20 -7.54 6.62 5.48
N ALA A 21 -6.47 7.33 5.12
CA ALA A 21 -5.81 7.17 3.83
C ALA A 21 -5.27 5.75 3.59
N SER A 22 -4.71 5.10 4.63
CA SER A 22 -4.24 3.71 4.54
C SER A 22 -5.41 2.77 4.22
N LYS A 23 -6.54 2.91 4.93
CA LYS A 23 -7.77 2.12 4.66
C LYS A 23 -8.31 2.31 3.25
N MET A 24 -8.23 3.52 2.70
CA MET A 24 -8.66 3.79 1.32
C MET A 24 -7.84 2.95 0.32
N ILE A 25 -6.50 2.94 0.47
CA ILE A 25 -5.62 2.12 -0.38
C ILE A 25 -5.93 0.64 -0.20
N GLU A 26 -6.10 0.17 1.04
CA GLU A 26 -6.42 -1.23 1.32
C GLU A 26 -7.74 -1.67 0.68
N SER A 27 -8.79 -0.85 0.82
CA SER A 27 -10.08 -1.11 0.19
C SER A 27 -10.00 -1.14 -1.33
N ARG A 28 -9.17 -0.28 -1.93
CA ARG A 28 -9.08 -0.19 -3.39
C ARG A 28 -8.29 -1.37 -3.97
N ILE A 29 -7.16 -1.71 -3.35
CA ILE A 29 -6.36 -2.88 -3.72
C ILE A 29 -7.19 -4.15 -3.60
N THR A 30 -7.92 -4.34 -2.49
CA THR A 30 -8.79 -5.52 -2.32
C THR A 30 -9.92 -5.56 -3.34
N GLN A 31 -10.53 -4.42 -3.67
CA GLN A 31 -11.55 -4.35 -4.72
C GLN A 31 -11.00 -4.74 -6.10
N GLN A 32 -9.79 -4.30 -6.45
CA GLN A 32 -9.15 -4.68 -7.72
C GLN A 32 -8.76 -6.17 -7.75
N LEU A 33 -8.29 -6.73 -6.63
CA LEU A 33 -8.05 -8.17 -6.52
C LEU A 33 -9.33 -8.98 -6.81
N ARG A 34 -10.47 -8.53 -6.27
CA ARG A 34 -11.78 -9.13 -6.56
C ARG A 34 -12.19 -9.00 -8.01
N SER A 35 -12.01 -7.83 -8.63
CA SER A 35 -12.36 -7.64 -10.04
C SER A 35 -11.53 -8.51 -10.98
N TYR A 36 -10.30 -8.84 -10.59
CA TYR A 36 -9.43 -9.73 -11.35
C TYR A 36 -9.78 -11.22 -11.20
N GLY A 37 -10.84 -11.56 -10.46
CA GLY A 37 -11.30 -12.93 -10.27
C GLY A 37 -10.39 -13.74 -9.33
N LEU A 38 -9.55 -13.08 -8.53
CA LEU A 38 -8.65 -13.73 -7.55
C LEU A 38 -9.39 -14.06 -6.23
N ILE A 39 -10.71 -14.25 -6.30
CA ILE A 39 -11.64 -14.37 -5.16
C ILE A 39 -11.33 -15.60 -4.29
N ASP A 40 -10.77 -16.65 -4.88
CA ASP A 40 -10.37 -17.86 -4.16
C ASP A 40 -9.14 -17.68 -3.28
N THR A 41 -8.45 -16.53 -3.38
CA THR A 41 -7.31 -16.19 -2.51
C THR A 41 -7.76 -15.32 -1.33
N HIS A 42 -8.62 -15.86 -0.46
CA HIS A 42 -8.91 -15.21 0.84
C HIS A 42 -7.62 -14.86 1.59
N GLU A 43 -6.59 -15.71 1.48
CA GLU A 43 -5.25 -15.49 2.02
C GLU A 43 -4.59 -14.22 1.47
N LEU A 44 -4.77 -13.91 0.18
CA LEU A 44 -4.18 -12.73 -0.45
C LEU A 44 -4.87 -11.46 0.05
N GLU A 45 -6.21 -11.45 0.15
CA GLU A 45 -6.97 -10.32 0.70
C GLU A 45 -6.57 -10.02 2.16
N GLU A 46 -6.49 -11.06 3.00
CA GLU A 46 -6.05 -10.92 4.40
C GLU A 46 -4.57 -10.51 4.54
N SER A 47 -3.75 -10.83 3.55
CA SER A 47 -2.34 -10.47 3.55
C SER A 47 -2.09 -8.97 3.30
N VAL A 48 -3.03 -8.27 2.64
CA VAL A 48 -2.89 -6.83 2.35
C VAL A 48 -2.94 -6.06 3.65
N LYS A 49 -1.81 -5.48 4.03
CA LYS A 49 -1.70 -4.65 5.23
C LYS A 49 -1.11 -3.31 4.85
N THR A 50 -1.93 -2.27 4.93
CA THR A 50 -1.47 -0.89 4.77
C THR A 50 -1.20 -0.25 6.13
N ARG A 51 -0.08 0.45 6.26
CA ARG A 51 0.25 1.16 7.50
C ARG A 51 0.78 2.56 7.21
N PRO A 52 0.33 3.57 7.97
CA PRO A 52 0.95 4.87 7.95
C PRO A 52 2.29 4.81 8.71
N VAL A 53 3.36 5.20 8.04
CA VAL A 53 4.71 5.38 8.60
C VAL A 53 4.94 6.88 8.78
N MET A 54 5.21 7.27 10.02
CA MET A 54 5.43 8.67 10.40
C MET A 54 6.94 8.89 10.62
N GLY A 55 7.51 9.89 9.95
CA GLY A 55 8.84 10.41 10.26
C GLY A 55 8.75 11.52 11.31
N GLU A 56 9.85 11.81 12.01
CA GLU A 56 9.87 12.89 13.02
C GLU A 56 9.63 14.29 12.43
N LEU A 57 10.06 14.52 11.18
CA LEU A 57 9.97 15.81 10.47
C LEU A 57 9.36 15.72 9.07
N ARG A 58 8.97 14.52 8.61
CA ARG A 58 8.57 14.26 7.20
C ARG A 58 7.08 13.96 7.08
N LEU A 59 6.56 14.23 5.89
CA LEU A 59 5.23 13.83 5.44
C LEU A 59 4.98 12.34 5.73
N PHE A 60 3.71 12.03 6.01
CA PHE A 60 3.28 10.65 6.20
C PHE A 60 3.56 9.84 4.95
N ARG A 61 4.21 8.69 5.14
CA ARG A 61 4.35 7.68 4.10
C ARG A 61 3.34 6.58 4.35
N ILE A 62 2.70 6.07 3.31
CA ILE A 62 1.92 4.84 3.40
C ILE A 62 2.80 3.68 2.90
N SER A 63 2.84 2.60 3.68
CA SER A 63 3.51 1.36 3.30
C SER A 63 2.47 0.26 3.19
N THR A 64 2.38 -0.35 2.01
CA THR A 64 1.57 -1.54 1.76
C THR A 64 2.47 -2.77 1.82
N LYS A 65 2.03 -3.79 2.54
CA LYS A 65 2.68 -5.11 2.60
C LYS A 65 1.70 -6.17 2.14
N MET A 66 2.21 -7.17 1.43
CA MET A 66 1.46 -8.32 0.94
C MET A 66 2.37 -9.55 0.95
N GLU A 67 1.78 -10.74 0.90
CA GLU A 67 2.55 -11.97 0.75
C GLU A 67 3.21 -12.10 -0.62
N ARG A 68 4.21 -13.00 -0.72
CA ARG A 68 5.05 -13.18 -1.92
C ARG A 68 4.23 -13.45 -3.18
N HIS A 69 3.12 -14.15 -3.05
CA HIS A 69 2.26 -14.49 -4.18
C HIS A 69 1.59 -13.24 -4.79
N GLY A 70 1.33 -12.18 -4.02
CA GLY A 70 0.89 -10.88 -4.54
C GLY A 70 1.95 -10.19 -5.40
N TYR A 71 3.22 -10.25 -5.00
CA TYR A 71 4.33 -9.72 -5.81
C TYR A 71 4.49 -10.48 -7.13
N ILE A 72 4.35 -11.80 -7.07
CA ILE A 72 4.40 -12.69 -8.23
C ILE A 72 3.27 -12.36 -9.22
N LEU A 73 2.06 -12.07 -8.74
CA LEU A 73 0.93 -11.63 -9.58
C LEU A 73 1.16 -10.24 -10.19
N GLN A 74 1.75 -9.31 -9.44
CA GLN A 74 2.05 -7.95 -9.93
C GLN A 74 3.04 -7.98 -11.10
N GLN A 75 4.14 -8.73 -10.96
CA GLN A 75 5.23 -8.76 -11.94
C GLN A 75 5.05 -9.81 -13.03
N GLY A 76 4.18 -10.80 -12.80
CA GLY A 76 4.11 -11.99 -13.63
C GLY A 76 5.30 -12.92 -13.41
N ILE A 77 5.21 -14.12 -13.98
CA ILE A 77 6.32 -15.08 -14.03
C ILE A 77 6.38 -15.65 -15.45
N SER A 78 7.57 -15.61 -16.04
CA SER A 78 7.92 -16.35 -17.24
C SER A 78 9.05 -17.32 -16.87
N SER A 79 8.69 -18.43 -16.23
CA SER A 79 9.67 -19.47 -15.89
C SER A 79 9.42 -20.73 -16.71
N LYS A 80 10.48 -21.22 -17.34
CA LYS A 80 10.51 -22.53 -17.98
C LYS A 80 11.20 -23.50 -17.03
N ARG A 81 10.48 -24.47 -16.48
CA ARG A 81 11.11 -25.61 -15.79
C ARG A 81 11.59 -26.58 -16.87
N THR A 82 12.90 -26.74 -17.00
CA THR A 82 13.51 -27.71 -17.91
C THR A 82 13.30 -29.13 -17.38
N GLY A 83 12.97 -30.03 -18.30
CA GLY A 83 12.72 -31.43 -18.00
C GLY A 83 14.03 -32.11 -17.64
N HIS A 84 14.01 -32.93 -16.61
CA HIS A 84 15.17 -33.70 -16.18
C HIS A 84 14.72 -35.05 -15.65
N THR A 85 15.56 -36.06 -15.81
CA THR A 85 15.38 -37.37 -15.21
C THR A 85 15.83 -37.31 -13.76
N ARG A 86 14.98 -37.79 -12.85
CA ARG A 86 15.35 -38.00 -11.45
C ARG A 86 15.47 -39.48 -11.18
N HIS A 87 16.52 -39.84 -10.46
CA HIS A 87 16.68 -41.18 -9.91
C HIS A 87 16.06 -41.18 -8.51
N ASN A 88 15.10 -42.08 -8.28
CA ASN A 88 14.54 -42.29 -6.95
C ASN A 88 15.35 -43.37 -6.22
N GLU A 89 16.16 -43.00 -5.24
CA GLU A 89 17.01 -43.95 -4.50
C GLU A 89 16.21 -45.03 -3.78
N LYS A 90 14.99 -44.73 -3.32
CA LYS A 90 14.14 -45.70 -2.61
C LYS A 90 13.56 -46.78 -3.51
N SER A 91 13.15 -46.43 -4.74
CA SER A 91 12.53 -47.37 -5.67
C SER A 91 13.47 -47.85 -6.76
N LYS A 92 14.70 -47.32 -6.83
CA LYS A 92 15.69 -47.55 -7.90
C LYS A 92 15.14 -47.33 -9.32
N LEU A 93 14.10 -46.51 -9.45
CA LEU A 93 13.44 -46.21 -10.71
C LEU A 93 13.82 -44.81 -11.18
N PHE A 94 14.03 -44.68 -12.48
CA PHE A 94 14.15 -43.39 -13.15
C PHE A 94 12.77 -42.89 -13.52
N TYR A 95 12.45 -41.67 -13.14
CA TYR A 95 11.24 -41.00 -13.61
C TYR A 95 11.59 -39.66 -14.27
N THR A 96 10.91 -39.40 -15.37
CA THR A 96 11.13 -38.19 -16.18
C THR A 96 10.21 -37.10 -15.70
N VAL A 97 10.79 -36.01 -15.21
CA VAL A 97 10.02 -34.82 -14.86
C VAL A 97 9.76 -34.03 -16.12
N LYS A 98 8.48 -33.91 -16.54
CA LYS A 98 8.10 -33.16 -17.74
C LYS A 98 8.44 -31.67 -17.64
N GLU A 99 8.76 -31.08 -18.79
CA GLU A 99 8.86 -29.63 -18.94
C GLU A 99 7.51 -28.98 -18.66
N HIS A 100 7.51 -27.98 -17.78
CA HIS A 100 6.35 -27.12 -17.58
C HIS A 100 6.76 -25.67 -17.80
N ARG A 101 5.99 -24.96 -18.64
CA ARG A 101 6.09 -23.51 -18.80
C ARG A 101 5.03 -22.89 -17.91
N MET A 102 5.45 -22.15 -16.88
CA MET A 102 4.56 -21.24 -16.17
C MET A 102 4.68 -19.89 -16.85
N MET A 103 3.67 -19.55 -17.64
CA MET A 103 3.49 -18.23 -18.24
C MET A 103 2.32 -17.58 -17.52
N MET A 104 2.63 -16.64 -16.62
CA MET A 104 1.63 -15.86 -15.92
C MET A 104 1.84 -14.39 -16.26
N GLN A 105 0.82 -13.79 -16.87
CA GLN A 105 0.81 -12.37 -17.20
C GLN A 105 0.74 -11.55 -15.90
N GLY A 106 1.59 -10.54 -15.79
CA GLY A 106 1.55 -9.59 -14.67
C GLY A 106 0.27 -8.75 -14.72
N LYS A 107 -0.32 -8.50 -13.57
CA LYS A 107 -1.47 -7.59 -13.40
C LYS A 107 -1.06 -6.44 -12.49
N SER A 108 -1.15 -5.20 -12.95
CA SER A 108 -0.69 -3.99 -12.25
C SER A 108 -1.61 -3.50 -11.13
N PHE A 109 -2.24 -4.40 -10.38
CA PHE A 109 -3.27 -4.07 -9.39
C PHE A 109 -2.74 -3.27 -8.18
N ILE A 110 -1.46 -3.40 -7.80
CA ILE A 110 -0.93 -2.61 -6.68
C ILE A 110 -0.77 -1.14 -7.08
N THR A 111 -0.20 -0.90 -8.26
CA THR A 111 0.06 0.44 -8.78
C THR A 111 -1.25 1.16 -9.11
N GLU A 112 -2.13 0.49 -9.84
CA GLU A 112 -3.47 1.01 -10.16
C GLU A 112 -4.28 1.26 -8.88
N GLY A 113 -4.20 0.34 -7.91
CA GLY A 113 -4.95 0.46 -6.65
C GLY A 113 -4.50 1.65 -5.79
N ILE A 114 -3.22 2.01 -5.85
CA ILE A 114 -2.69 3.19 -5.16
C ILE A 114 -3.14 4.47 -5.87
N GLU A 115 -3.02 4.53 -7.20
CA GLU A 115 -3.40 5.70 -8.00
C GLU A 115 -4.91 5.99 -7.91
N ASP A 116 -5.73 4.95 -8.07
CA ASP A 116 -7.20 5.06 -8.02
C ASP A 116 -7.75 5.29 -6.61
N SER A 117 -6.95 5.06 -5.56
CA SER A 117 -7.45 5.11 -4.18
C SER A 117 -7.93 6.50 -3.76
N GLY A 118 -7.49 7.57 -4.44
CA GLY A 118 -7.69 8.96 -4.01
C GLY A 118 -7.02 9.31 -2.68
N ALA A 119 -6.23 8.39 -2.11
CA ALA A 119 -5.63 8.57 -0.78
C ALA A 119 -4.57 9.68 -0.77
N PHE A 120 -3.88 9.90 -1.89
CA PHE A 120 -2.92 11.01 -2.02
C PHE A 120 -3.62 12.37 -1.93
N GLN A 121 -4.70 12.56 -2.71
CA GLN A 121 -5.47 13.80 -2.69
C GLN A 121 -6.05 14.07 -1.29
N TYR A 122 -6.65 13.04 -0.69
CA TYR A 122 -7.18 13.13 0.67
C TYR A 122 -6.10 13.49 1.71
N LEU A 123 -4.92 12.86 1.64
CA LEU A 123 -3.79 13.20 2.51
C LEU A 123 -3.35 14.64 2.34
N PHE A 124 -3.20 15.07 1.08
CA PHE A 124 -2.74 16.41 0.75
C PHE A 124 -3.71 17.48 1.30
N ASP A 125 -5.00 17.31 1.06
CA ASP A 125 -6.03 18.27 1.48
C ASP A 125 -6.17 18.33 3.01
N GLU A 126 -6.23 17.18 3.68
CA GLU A 126 -6.46 17.13 5.12
C GLU A 126 -5.22 17.52 5.93
N ILE A 127 -4.01 17.09 5.52
CA ILE A 127 -2.77 17.54 6.17
C ILE A 127 -2.53 19.02 5.89
N GLY A 128 -2.82 19.49 4.67
CA GLY A 128 -2.75 20.90 4.30
C GLY A 128 -3.61 21.77 5.20
N LYS A 129 -4.91 21.44 5.36
CA LYS A 129 -5.82 22.15 6.27
C LYS A 129 -5.31 22.16 7.72
N LEU A 130 -4.77 21.04 8.19
CA LEU A 130 -4.31 20.89 9.56
C LEU A 130 -3.09 21.78 9.82
N ARG A 131 -2.13 21.80 8.89
CA ARG A 131 -0.90 22.61 9.01
C ARG A 131 -1.11 24.08 8.69
N MET A 132 -2.04 24.44 7.82
CA MET A 132 -2.38 25.85 7.58
C MET A 132 -2.93 26.53 8.84
N LYS A 133 -3.59 25.78 9.74
CA LYS A 133 -4.01 26.30 11.06
C LYS A 133 -2.84 26.58 12.01
N GLU A 134 -1.66 26.02 11.73
CA GLU A 134 -0.45 26.22 12.55
C GLU A 134 0.34 27.45 12.12
N ILE A 135 0.18 27.91 10.88
CA ILE A 135 0.91 29.06 10.35
C ILE A 135 0.12 30.33 10.70
N PRO A 136 0.57 31.16 11.65
CA PRO A 136 0.00 32.50 11.82
C PRO A 136 0.31 33.28 10.54
N VAL A 137 -0.73 33.57 9.75
CA VAL A 137 -0.59 34.38 8.54
C VAL A 137 -0.46 35.84 8.98
N ILE A 138 0.78 36.28 9.20
CA ILE A 138 1.07 37.69 9.54
C ILE A 138 1.15 38.47 8.22
N PHE A 139 0.05 39.08 7.81
CA PHE A 139 0.07 40.13 6.79
C PHE A 139 0.27 41.48 7.48
N ASN A 140 1.44 42.10 7.25
CA ASN A 140 1.75 43.52 7.55
C ASN A 140 0.90 44.18 8.66
N GLY A 141 1.00 43.67 9.90
CA GLY A 141 0.49 44.34 11.08
C GLY A 141 -1.01 44.24 11.37
N ALA A 142 -1.81 43.48 10.61
CA ALA A 142 -3.21 43.21 10.94
C ALA A 142 -3.40 41.71 11.20
N ASN A 143 -3.49 41.32 12.47
CA ASN A 143 -3.97 39.99 12.84
C ASN A 143 -5.46 39.93 12.47
N ILE A 144 -5.81 39.11 11.50
CA ILE A 144 -7.20 38.76 11.21
C ILE A 144 -7.48 37.47 11.97
N ASP A 145 -8.21 37.56 13.06
CA ASP A 145 -8.78 36.40 13.73
C ASP A 145 -9.85 35.80 12.81
N LEU A 146 -9.56 34.63 12.25
CA LEU A 146 -10.54 33.84 11.51
C LEU A 146 -11.39 33.08 12.54
N ASN A 147 -12.52 33.69 12.93
CA ASN A 147 -13.60 33.02 13.65
C ASN A 147 -14.27 31.93 12.79
#